data_AF-A0A2G2EJF9-F1
#
_entry.id   AF-A0A2G2EJF9-F1
#
_cell.length_a   1.000
_cell.length_b   1.000
_cell.length_c   1.000
_cell.angle_alpha   90.00
_cell.angle_beta   90.00
_cell.angle_gamma   90.00
#
_symmetry.space_group_name_H-M   'P 1'
#
loop_
_entity.id
_entity.type
_entity.pdbx_description
1 polymer ?
#
loop_
_entity_poly.entity_id
_entity_poly.type
_entity_poly.pdbx_seq_one_letter_code
_entity_poly.pdbx_strand_id
1 'polypeptide(L)'
;MSAQPKSINPSKTVLVITVGFLVLFFFSKHNAFLYVAMGVGVLGALSSSLAEKIDWIWTKIGWVLSFIVPNIIMTLVFYVVLTPTAFLSRIFGESDPMDLKNSRSSLFKKKDTTFSKESFEKPW
;
A
#
# COMPACT_ATOMS: atom_id res chain seq x y z
N MET A 1 -6.64 23.60 -18.75
CA MET A 1 -5.61 22.57 -18.49
C MET A 1 -6.22 21.21 -18.81
N SER A 2 -6.15 20.81 -20.08
CA SER A 2 -6.77 19.57 -20.58
C SER A 2 -5.99 18.36 -20.03
N ALA A 3 -6.63 17.58 -19.16
CA ALA A 3 -6.10 16.27 -18.77
C ALA A 3 -5.96 15.42 -20.04
N GLN A 4 -4.73 15.25 -20.51
CA GLN A 4 -4.41 14.35 -21.62
C GLN A 4 -4.80 12.93 -21.19
N PRO A 5 -5.63 12.20 -21.96
CA PRO A 5 -5.91 10.81 -21.65
C PRO A 5 -4.59 10.04 -21.66
N LYS A 6 -4.34 9.26 -20.61
CA LYS A 6 -3.16 8.41 -20.48
C LYS A 6 -3.01 7.57 -21.76
N SER A 7 -2.04 7.90 -22.60
CA SER A 7 -1.76 7.17 -23.84
C SER A 7 -1.12 5.82 -23.50
N ILE A 8 -1.94 4.85 -23.13
CA ILE A 8 -1.49 3.46 -23.01
C ILE A 8 -1.16 3.00 -24.41
N ASN A 9 0.11 2.67 -24.64
CA ASN A 9 0.59 2.18 -25.91
C ASN A 9 0.71 0.66 -25.78
N PRO A 10 -0.14 -0.14 -26.44
CA PRO A 10 -0.10 -1.60 -26.33
C PRO A 10 1.29 -2.17 -26.64
N SER A 11 2.01 -1.57 -27.59
CA SER A 11 3.37 -1.95 -27.95
C SER A 11 4.38 -1.79 -26.80
N LYS A 12 4.22 -0.76 -25.95
CA LYS A 12 5.08 -0.58 -24.75
C LYS A 12 4.78 -1.67 -23.72
N THR A 13 3.51 -2.03 -23.53
CA THR A 13 3.12 -3.10 -22.60
C THR A 13 3.67 -4.44 -23.04
N VAL A 14 3.53 -4.79 -24.32
CA VAL A 14 4.12 -6.01 -24.88
C VAL A 14 5.64 -6.03 -24.66
N LEU A 15 6.33 -4.92 -24.94
CA LEU A 15 7.77 -4.83 -24.74
C LEU A 15 8.17 -5.05 -23.27
N VAL A 16 7.46 -4.42 -22.33
CA VAL A 16 7.69 -4.59 -20.88
C VAL A 16 7.47 -6.05 -20.46
N ILE A 17 6.42 -6.71 -20.97
CA ILE A 17 6.14 -8.12 -20.70
C ILE A 17 7.27 -9.00 -21.25
N THR A 18 7.69 -8.80 -22.50
CA THR A 18 8.78 -9.55 -23.12
C THR A 18 10.10 -9.37 -22.38
N VAL A 19 10.46 -8.13 -22.02
CA VAL A 19 11.67 -7.84 -21.23
C VAL A 19 11.58 -8.48 -19.85
N GLY A 20 10.43 -8.40 -19.18
CA GLY A 20 10.21 -9.03 -17.88
C GLY A 20 10.44 -10.54 -17.91
N PHE A 21 9.87 -11.24 -18.89
CA PHE A 21 10.10 -12.68 -19.06
C PHE A 21 11.54 -13.02 -19.42
N LEU A 22 12.24 -12.19 -20.21
CA LEU A 22 13.66 -12.37 -20.49
C LEU A 22 14.53 -12.23 -19.23
N VAL A 23 14.25 -11.23 -18.39
CA VAL A 23 14.95 -11.07 -17.11
C VAL A 23 14.70 -12.30 -16.21
N LEU A 24 13.45 -12.78 -16.13
CA LEU A 24 13.14 -14.01 -15.38
C LEU A 24 13.89 -15.24 -15.92
N PHE A 25 14.08 -15.33 -17.24
CA PHE A 25 14.91 -16.38 -17.84
C PHE A 25 16.36 -16.31 -17.35
N PHE A 26 16.96 -15.11 -17.25
CA PHE A 26 18.34 -14.97 -16.74
C PHE A 26 18.51 -15.50 -15.31
N PHE A 27 17.51 -15.33 -14.45
CA PHE A 27 17.56 -15.83 -13.07
C PHE A 27 17.19 -17.31 -12.97
N SER A 28 16.15 -17.75 -13.67
CA SER A 28 15.59 -19.10 -13.52
C SER A 28 16.26 -20.15 -14.43
N LYS A 29 16.95 -19.72 -15.51
CA LYS A 29 17.54 -20.57 -16.58
C LYS A 29 16.57 -21.58 -17.22
N HIS A 30 15.27 -21.42 -17.01
CA HIS A 30 14.26 -22.34 -17.51
C HIS A 30 13.81 -21.93 -18.92
N ASN A 31 14.03 -22.81 -19.90
CA ASN A 31 13.75 -22.55 -21.32
C ASN A 31 12.30 -22.14 -21.62
N ALA A 32 11.34 -22.48 -20.76
CA ALA A 32 9.94 -22.12 -20.92
C ALA A 32 9.73 -20.59 -21.00
N PHE A 33 10.45 -19.81 -20.18
CA PHE A 33 10.32 -18.35 -20.16
C PHE A 33 10.81 -17.71 -21.47
N LEU A 34 11.82 -18.30 -22.09
CA LEU A 34 12.34 -17.83 -23.37
C LEU A 34 11.33 -18.05 -24.50
N TYR A 35 10.70 -19.23 -24.57
CA TYR A 35 9.64 -19.49 -25.56
C TYR A 35 8.43 -18.57 -25.39
N VAL A 36 8.02 -18.29 -24.15
CA VAL A 36 6.93 -17.36 -23.86
C VAL A 36 7.30 -15.92 -24.23
N ALA A 37 8.50 -15.46 -23.88
CA ALA A 37 8.96 -14.12 -24.23
C ALA A 37 9.01 -13.92 -25.75
N MET A 38 9.53 -14.92 -26.47
CA MET A 38 9.62 -14.91 -27.93
C MET A 38 8.24 -14.92 -28.57
N GLY A 39 7.33 -15.78 -28.09
CA GLY A 39 5.95 -15.83 -28.58
C GLY A 39 5.21 -14.51 -28.38
N VAL A 40 5.21 -13.96 -27.16
CA VAL A 40 4.53 -12.70 -26.84
C VAL A 40 5.14 -11.52 -27.60
N GLY A 41 6.47 -11.45 -27.70
CA GLY A 41 7.16 -10.38 -28.41
C GLY A 41 6.88 -10.40 -29.92
N VAL A 42 6.95 -11.56 -30.55
CA VAL A 42 6.66 -11.71 -31.98
C VAL A 42 5.18 -11.43 -32.29
N LEU A 43 4.27 -11.98 -31.49
CA LEU A 43 2.82 -11.78 -31.68
C LEU A 43 2.41 -10.32 -31.52
N GLY A 44 2.97 -9.62 -30.53
CA GLY A 44 2.68 -8.20 -30.32
C GLY A 44 3.40 -7.26 -31.28
N ALA A 45 4.50 -7.70 -31.93
CA ALA A 45 5.15 -6.95 -32.99
C ALA A 45 4.45 -7.09 -34.35
N LEU A 46 3.87 -8.26 -34.64
CA LEU A 46 3.21 -8.55 -35.92
C LEU A 46 1.80 -7.97 -36.04
N SER A 47 1.07 -7.83 -34.93
CA SER A 47 -0.32 -7.40 -34.96
C SER A 47 -0.67 -6.47 -33.79
N SER A 48 -1.08 -5.24 -34.13
CA SER A 48 -1.58 -4.26 -33.18
C SER A 48 -2.83 -4.77 -32.43
N SER A 49 -3.71 -5.51 -33.10
CA SER A 49 -4.92 -6.08 -32.47
C SER A 49 -4.60 -7.15 -31.43
N LEU A 50 -3.53 -7.93 -31.61
CA LEU A 50 -3.07 -8.88 -30.59
C LEU A 50 -2.40 -8.16 -29.43
N ALA A 51 -1.59 -7.14 -29.71
CA ALA A 51 -0.98 -6.32 -28.67
C ALA A 51 -2.05 -5.68 -27.76
N GLU A 52 -3.15 -5.17 -28.32
CA GLU A 52 -4.29 -4.64 -27.56
C GLU A 52 -4.95 -5.69 -26.67
N LYS A 53 -5.15 -6.92 -27.18
CA LYS A 53 -5.70 -8.02 -26.36
C LYS A 53 -4.78 -8.40 -25.20
N ILE A 54 -3.48 -8.48 -25.46
CA ILE A 54 -2.47 -8.76 -24.44
C ILE A 54 -2.46 -7.65 -23.38
N ASP A 55 -2.46 -6.39 -23.82
CA ASP A 55 -2.53 -5.23 -22.93
C ASP A 55 -3.80 -5.22 -22.06
N TRP A 56 -4.95 -5.58 -22.65
CA TRP A 56 -6.21 -5.70 -21.93
C TRP A 56 -6.14 -6.78 -20.85
N ILE A 57 -5.66 -7.99 -21.18
CA ILE A 57 -5.50 -9.09 -20.22
C ILE A 57 -4.52 -8.67 -19.12
N TRP A 58 -3.38 -8.09 -19.49
CA TRP A 58 -2.37 -7.62 -18.55
C TRP A 58 -2.92 -6.58 -17.59
N THR A 59 -3.68 -5.61 -18.10
CA THR A 59 -4.32 -4.57 -17.30
C THR A 59 -5.36 -5.15 -16.34
N LYS A 60 -6.14 -6.16 -16.77
CA LYS A 60 -7.09 -6.87 -15.89
C LYS A 60 -6.37 -7.57 -14.74
N ILE A 61 -5.25 -8.24 -15.01
CA ILE A 61 -4.42 -8.86 -13.96
C ILE A 61 -3.91 -7.80 -12.99
N GLY A 62 -3.37 -6.69 -13.51
CA GLY A 62 -2.91 -5.57 -12.69
C GLY A 62 -4.01 -4.95 -11.82
N TRP A 63 -5.24 -4.87 -12.33
CA TRP A 63 -6.39 -4.38 -11.58
C TRP A 63 -6.76 -5.31 -10.42
N VAL A 64 -6.80 -6.63 -10.65
CA VAL A 64 -7.03 -7.62 -9.58
C VAL A 64 -5.92 -7.52 -8.53
N LEU A 65 -4.67 -7.43 -8.96
CA LEU A 65 -3.52 -7.30 -8.07
C LEU A 65 -3.60 -6.00 -7.25
N SER A 66 -4.12 -4.92 -7.84
CA SER A 66 -4.32 -3.63 -7.16
C SER A 66 -5.36 -3.68 -6.05
N PHE A 67 -6.24 -4.68 -5.97
CA PHE A 67 -7.10 -4.88 -4.80
C PHE A 67 -6.41 -5.66 -3.69
N ILE A 68 -5.53 -6.59 -4.07
CA ILE A 68 -4.87 -7.49 -3.12
C ILE A 68 -3.69 -6.77 -2.46
N VAL A 69 -2.88 -6.06 -3.23
CA VAL A 69 -1.64 -5.41 -2.78
C VAL A 69 -1.88 -4.40 -1.64
N PRO A 70 -2.87 -3.48 -1.70
CA PRO A 70 -3.10 -2.55 -0.59
C PRO A 70 -3.41 -3.27 0.72
N ASN A 71 -4.19 -4.36 0.69
CA ASN A 71 -4.49 -5.14 1.89
C ASN A 71 -3.23 -5.80 2.46
N ILE A 72 -2.37 -6.36 1.61
CA ILE A 72 -1.09 -6.94 2.03
C ILE A 72 -0.19 -5.88 2.64
N ILE A 73 -0.02 -4.73 1.96
CA ILE A 73 0.81 -3.62 2.45
C ILE A 73 0.26 -3.10 3.77
N MET A 74 -1.06 -2.89 3.89
CA MET A 74 -1.70 -2.42 5.13
C MET A 74 -1.49 -3.41 6.27
N THR A 75 -1.64 -4.70 6.01
CA THR A 75 -1.38 -5.75 7.00
C THR A 75 0.09 -5.74 7.43
N LEU A 76 1.01 -5.63 6.48
CA LEU A 76 2.44 -5.55 6.76
C LEU A 76 2.78 -4.32 7.61
N VAL A 77 2.27 -3.14 7.24
CA VAL A 77 2.46 -1.90 8.00
C VAL A 77 1.87 -2.04 9.41
N PHE A 78 0.69 -2.63 9.54
CA PHE A 78 0.08 -2.86 10.85
C PHE A 78 0.97 -3.74 11.73
N TYR A 79 1.50 -4.84 11.23
CA TYR A 79 2.31 -5.75 12.04
C TYR A 79 3.75 -5.30 12.26
N VAL A 80 4.36 -4.62 11.29
CA VAL A 80 5.77 -4.18 11.37
C VAL A 80 5.90 -2.82 12.05
N VAL A 81 4.91 -1.93 11.95
CA VAL A 81 4.99 -0.57 12.49
C VAL A 81 4.03 -0.39 13.66
N LEU A 82 2.73 -0.54 13.44
CA LEU A 82 1.73 -0.18 14.46
C LEU A 82 1.75 -1.13 15.67
N THR A 83 1.83 -2.43 15.42
CA THR A 83 1.83 -3.45 16.46
C THR A 83 3.00 -3.30 17.42
N PRO A 84 4.27 -3.26 16.97
CA PRO A 84 5.38 -3.05 17.90
C PRO A 84 5.28 -1.69 18.59
N THR A 85 4.84 -0.64 17.91
CA THR A 85 4.65 0.68 18.53
C THR A 85 3.63 0.62 19.67
N ALA A 86 2.51 -0.09 19.48
CA ALA A 86 1.51 -0.30 20.54
C ALA A 86 2.02 -1.17 21.70
N PHE A 87 2.85 -2.17 21.40
CA PHE A 87 3.50 -2.96 22.46
C PHE A 87 4.51 -2.11 23.24
N LEU A 88 5.32 -1.30 22.56
CA LEU A 88 6.24 -0.36 23.21
C LEU A 88 5.46 0.64 24.07
N SER A 89 4.38 1.23 23.56
CA SER A 89 3.56 2.16 24.36
C SER A 89 2.90 1.48 25.55
N ARG A 90 2.59 0.18 25.47
CA ARG A 90 2.04 -0.58 26.60
C ARG A 90 3.09 -0.93 27.66
N ILE A 91 4.35 -1.13 27.26
CA ILE A 91 5.46 -1.43 28.18
C ILE A 91 6.01 -0.16 28.83
N PHE A 92 6.19 0.90 28.03
CA PHE A 92 6.85 2.14 28.46
C PHE A 92 5.87 3.28 28.79
N GLY A 93 4.63 3.20 28.34
CA GLY A 93 3.62 4.23 28.57
C GLY A 93 2.81 4.00 29.84
N GLU A 94 1.94 4.97 30.15
CA GLU A 94 1.10 4.94 31.35
C GLU A 94 0.12 3.75 31.30
N SER A 95 -0.03 3.04 32.43
CA SER A 95 -0.82 1.80 32.47
C SER A 95 -2.34 2.01 32.35
N ASP A 96 -2.81 3.24 32.55
CA ASP A 96 -4.22 3.62 32.40
C ASP A 96 -4.39 5.07 31.92
N PRO A 97 -4.04 5.37 30.65
CA PRO A 97 -4.07 6.74 30.13
C PRO A 97 -5.51 7.28 29.99
N MET A 98 -6.51 6.39 30.00
CA MET A 98 -7.92 6.74 29.88
C MET A 98 -8.72 6.55 31.18
N ASP A 99 -8.06 6.25 32.31
CA ASP A 99 -8.72 5.97 33.60
C ASP A 99 -9.89 4.96 33.48
N LEU A 100 -9.71 3.92 32.64
CA LEU A 100 -10.76 2.95 32.35
C LEU A 100 -10.94 1.94 33.50
N LYS A 101 -9.98 1.86 34.43
CA LYS A 101 -10.12 1.02 35.62
C LYS A 101 -10.75 1.81 36.76
N ASN A 102 -11.87 1.31 37.27
CA ASN A 102 -12.54 1.84 38.46
C ASN A 102 -11.79 1.47 39.76
N SER A 103 -10.55 1.94 39.85
CA SER A 103 -9.64 1.69 40.98
C SER A 103 -9.70 2.79 42.05
N ARG A 104 -10.43 3.88 41.77
CA ARG A 104 -10.57 5.04 42.66
C ARG A 104 -11.94 5.05 43.34
N SER A 105 -12.00 5.58 44.56
CA SER A 105 -13.25 5.77 45.30
C SER A 105 -14.16 6.87 44.73
N SER A 106 -13.64 7.70 43.83
CA SER A 106 -14.37 8.80 43.19
C SER A 106 -13.84 9.03 41.77
N LEU A 107 -14.76 9.35 40.85
CA LEU A 107 -14.43 9.74 39.47
C LEU A 107 -13.88 11.17 39.38
N PHE A 108 -14.03 11.97 40.44
CA PHE A 108 -13.54 13.34 40.48
C PHE A 108 -12.02 13.36 40.76
N LYS A 109 -11.24 13.98 39.85
CA LYS A 109 -9.85 14.33 40.11
C LYS A 109 -9.81 15.65 40.87
N LYS A 110 -9.17 15.67 42.05
CA LYS A 110 -8.84 16.94 42.72
C LYS A 110 -7.84 17.69 41.85
N LYS A 111 -8.21 18.92 41.48
CA LYS A 111 -7.37 19.84 40.73
C LYS A 111 -7.07 21.01 41.64
N ASP A 112 -5.88 21.02 42.22
CA ASP A 112 -5.39 22.14 43.03
C ASP A 112 -4.89 23.24 42.09
N THR A 113 -5.80 23.91 41.38
CA THR A 113 -5.45 25.08 40.58
C THR A 113 -5.50 26.36 41.41
N THR A 114 -4.37 27.05 41.51
CA THR A 114 -4.31 28.46 41.90
C THR A 114 -4.88 29.31 40.77
N PHE A 115 -6.05 29.89 40.99
CA PHE A 115 -6.68 30.81 40.04
C PHE A 115 -5.89 32.12 40.01
N SER A 116 -5.32 32.45 38.85
CA SER A 116 -4.70 33.76 38.60
C SER A 116 -5.64 34.65 37.79
N LYS A 117 -5.39 35.96 37.79
CA LYS A 117 -6.27 36.95 37.12
C LYS A 117 -6.38 36.68 35.62
N GLU A 118 -5.31 36.17 35.02
CA GLU A 118 -5.21 35.83 33.61
C GLU A 118 -6.13 34.65 33.23
N SER A 119 -6.48 33.78 34.18
CA SER A 119 -7.41 32.65 33.93
C SER A 119 -8.86 33.11 33.72
N PHE A 120 -9.19 34.36 34.08
CA PHE A 120 -10.51 34.95 33.87
C PHE A 120 -10.61 35.75 32.57
N GLU A 121 -9.50 35.99 31.87
CA GLU A 121 -9.51 36.76 30.62
C GLU A 121 -10.03 35.96 29.42
N LYS A 122 -9.93 34.62 29.47
CA LYS A 122 -10.46 33.72 28.44
C LYS A 122 -11.19 32.54 29.09
N PRO A 123 -12.50 32.71 29.39
CA PRO A 123 -13.30 31.67 30.03
C PRO A 123 -13.78 30.55 29.09
N TRP A 124 -13.43 30.60 27.79
CA TRP A 124 -13.74 29.60 26.78
C TRP A 124 -12.49 28.82 26.36
#